data_AF-A0A3L7VP89-F1
#
_entry.id   AF-A0A3L7VP89-F1
#
_cell.length_a   1.000
_cell.length_b   1.000
_cell.length_c   1.000
_cell.angle_alpha   90.00
_cell.angle_beta   90.00
_cell.angle_gamma   90.00
#
_symmetry.space_group_name_H-M   'P 1'
#
loop_
_entity.id
_entity.type
_entity.pdbx_description
1 polymer ?
#
loop_
_entity_poly.entity_id
_entity_poly.type
_entity_poly.pdbx_seq_one_letter_code
_entity_poly.pdbx_strand_id
1 'polypeptide(L)'
;MGSGYATFSGTSMASPHVAGVAVLTLSAGLTDLNGSGYANDEVRAVLQTSAQDLGAAGRDPLFGFGLVDASAAVFLSANPGGSNPPPPPRFDPPSNLTGTVLGSLATLTWQDNANVEDGFQIQYGVRVKNTTRWQNPILLPANTTTWAATLPDATYRFRVRAVRENLTTVWSSEISLQVGTSGCKGGGKN
;
A
#
# COMPACT_ATOMS: atom_id res chain seq x y z
N MET A 1 1.36 26.47 -32.93
CA MET A 1 2.04 26.38 -31.62
C MET A 1 1.24 25.41 -30.76
N GLY A 2 1.77 24.21 -30.49
CA GLY A 2 1.06 23.21 -29.70
C GLY A 2 1.25 23.47 -28.21
N SER A 3 0.31 24.16 -27.57
CA SER A 3 0.16 24.04 -26.10
C SER A 3 -0.40 22.65 -25.83
N GLY A 4 0.50 21.70 -25.59
CA GLY A 4 0.15 20.31 -25.31
C GLY A 4 0.39 19.97 -23.84
N TYR A 5 -0.48 19.12 -23.29
CA TYR A 5 -0.25 18.46 -22.01
C TYR A 5 0.73 17.30 -22.21
N ALA A 6 1.63 17.09 -21.25
CA ALA A 6 2.59 15.99 -21.25
C ALA A 6 2.60 15.31 -19.88
N THR A 7 2.72 13.98 -19.87
CA THR A 7 2.81 13.17 -18.66
C THR A 7 4.28 13.01 -18.24
N PHE A 8 4.60 13.35 -17.00
CA PHE A 8 5.95 13.22 -16.42
C PHE A 8 5.91 12.44 -15.11
N SER A 9 7.06 11.88 -14.69
CA SER A 9 7.22 11.17 -13.43
C SER A 9 8.50 11.63 -12.71
N GLY A 10 8.49 11.63 -11.38
CA GLY A 10 9.63 12.02 -10.54
C GLY A 10 9.24 12.84 -9.31
N THR A 11 10.15 12.96 -8.34
CA THR A 11 9.96 13.79 -7.12
C THR A 11 9.73 15.27 -7.45
N SER A 12 10.26 15.75 -8.58
CA SER A 12 9.98 17.08 -9.13
C SER A 12 8.50 17.34 -9.40
N MET A 13 7.71 16.29 -9.68
CA MET A 13 6.26 16.40 -9.86
C MET A 13 5.51 16.28 -8.53
N ALA A 14 6.12 15.69 -7.49
CA ALA A 14 5.56 15.67 -6.13
C ALA A 14 5.69 17.02 -5.43
N SER A 15 6.82 17.73 -5.58
CA SER A 15 7.07 19.04 -4.99
C SER A 15 5.96 20.08 -5.22
N PRO A 16 5.47 20.33 -6.46
CA PRO A 16 4.41 21.30 -6.68
C PRO A 16 3.06 20.89 -6.07
N HIS A 17 2.79 19.59 -5.90
CA HIS A 17 1.58 19.13 -5.21
C HIS A 17 1.62 19.52 -3.73
N VAL A 18 2.73 19.24 -3.04
CA VAL A 18 2.90 19.58 -1.61
C VAL A 18 2.90 21.11 -1.42
N ALA A 19 3.58 21.86 -2.30
CA ALA A 19 3.58 23.31 -2.25
C ALA A 19 2.17 23.91 -2.44
N GLY A 20 1.37 23.35 -3.37
CA GLY A 20 -0.01 23.76 -3.57
C GLY A 20 -0.87 23.55 -2.31
N VAL A 21 -0.73 22.39 -1.65
CA VAL A 21 -1.47 22.09 -0.42
C VAL A 21 -1.04 23.01 0.72
N ALA A 22 0.26 23.30 0.85
CA ALA A 22 0.78 24.25 1.84
C ALA A 22 0.12 25.62 1.69
N VAL A 23 -0.03 26.12 0.46
CA VAL A 23 -0.72 27.40 0.21
C VAL A 23 -2.21 27.33 0.55
N LEU A 24 -2.87 26.19 0.31
CA LEU A 24 -4.27 26.01 0.71
C LEU A 24 -4.46 26.10 2.22
N THR A 25 -3.52 25.57 3.03
CA THR A 25 -3.61 25.69 4.50
C THR A 25 -3.57 27.13 4.97
N LEU A 26 -2.67 27.95 4.41
CA LEU A 26 -2.62 29.39 4.67
C LEU A 26 -3.89 30.10 4.20
N SER A 27 -4.41 29.72 3.03
CA SER A 27 -5.65 30.29 2.48
C SER A 27 -6.89 29.91 3.29
N ALA A 28 -6.86 28.76 3.97
CA ALA A 28 -7.91 28.28 4.87
C ALA A 28 -7.93 29.02 6.21
N GLY A 29 -6.98 29.91 6.47
CA GLY A 29 -6.92 30.72 7.68
C GLY A 29 -5.90 30.25 8.71
N LEU A 30 -4.97 29.35 8.34
CA LEU A 30 -3.87 29.00 9.24
C LEU A 30 -2.97 30.21 9.47
N THR A 31 -2.78 30.57 10.74
CA THR A 31 -1.89 31.65 11.19
C THR A 31 -0.81 31.10 12.12
N ASP A 32 0.12 31.95 12.51
CA ASP A 32 1.05 31.68 13.61
C ASP A 32 0.24 31.43 14.90
N LEU A 33 0.35 30.22 15.44
CA LEU A 33 -0.37 29.79 16.64
C LEU A 33 0.50 29.87 17.89
N ASN A 34 1.83 29.88 17.73
CA ASN A 34 2.79 29.86 18.84
C ASN A 34 3.45 31.22 19.13
N GLY A 35 3.14 32.24 18.33
CA GLY A 35 3.64 33.60 18.50
C GLY A 35 5.08 33.80 18.04
N SER A 36 5.60 32.92 17.18
CA SER A 36 6.96 33.01 16.64
C SER A 36 7.13 34.10 15.58
N GLY A 37 6.03 34.67 15.09
CA GLY A 37 5.95 35.62 13.98
C GLY A 37 5.91 34.94 12.60
N TYR A 38 5.93 33.60 12.55
CA TYR A 38 5.92 32.83 11.30
C TYR A 38 4.93 31.68 11.39
N ALA A 39 4.30 31.31 10.26
CA ALA A 39 3.35 30.20 10.18
C ALA A 39 3.95 28.93 9.55
N ASN A 40 5.25 28.94 9.20
CA ASN A 40 5.86 27.86 8.41
C ASN A 40 5.93 26.53 9.16
N ASP A 41 6.07 26.58 10.48
CA ASP A 41 6.08 25.45 11.39
C ASP A 41 4.68 24.91 11.61
N GLU A 42 3.65 25.74 11.72
CA GLU A 42 2.25 25.31 11.73
C GLU A 42 1.87 24.66 10.41
N VAL A 43 2.23 25.26 9.26
CA VAL A 43 2.00 24.67 7.93
C VAL A 43 2.65 23.29 7.86
N ARG A 44 3.91 23.18 8.32
CA ARG A 44 4.59 21.88 8.36
C ARG A 44 3.88 20.89 9.27
N ALA A 45 3.47 21.31 10.47
CA ALA A 45 2.79 20.46 11.44
C ALA A 45 1.44 19.97 10.90
N VAL A 46 0.64 20.86 10.29
CA VAL A 46 -0.63 20.51 9.66
C VAL A 46 -0.41 19.49 8.56
N LEU A 47 0.53 19.73 7.63
CA LEU A 47 0.81 18.80 6.53
C LEU A 47 1.31 17.43 7.02
N GLN A 48 2.06 17.39 8.13
CA GLN A 48 2.56 16.14 8.72
C GLN A 48 1.47 15.36 9.47
N THR A 49 0.61 16.07 10.19
CA THR A 49 -0.47 15.46 10.99
C THR A 49 -1.68 15.07 10.15
N SER A 50 -1.89 15.76 9.02
CA SER A 50 -2.99 15.48 8.09
C SER A 50 -2.64 14.42 7.05
N ALA A 51 -1.36 14.05 6.90
CA ALA A 51 -0.92 13.09 5.90
C ALA A 51 -1.54 11.70 6.16
N GLN A 52 -1.92 11.03 5.07
CA GLN A 52 -2.30 9.63 5.12
C GLN A 52 -1.04 8.79 5.25
N ASP A 53 -0.84 8.20 6.43
CA ASP A 53 0.29 7.31 6.70
C ASP A 53 0.32 6.12 5.73
N LEU A 54 1.48 5.90 5.11
CA LEU A 54 1.71 4.83 4.15
C LEU A 54 2.90 4.00 4.62
N GLY A 55 2.72 2.68 4.68
CA GLY A 55 3.78 1.77 5.10
C GLY A 55 3.76 1.48 6.60
N ALA A 56 4.90 1.67 7.27
CA ALA A 56 5.01 1.42 8.72
C ALA A 56 4.38 2.57 9.51
N ALA A 57 3.70 2.27 10.61
CA ALA A 57 3.02 3.28 11.42
C ALA A 57 3.97 4.41 11.86
N GLY A 58 3.57 5.65 11.57
CA GLY A 58 4.34 6.86 11.85
C GLY A 58 5.34 7.19 10.75
N ARG A 59 6.34 8.00 11.07
CA ARG A 59 7.28 8.49 10.05
C ARG A 59 8.20 7.37 9.56
N ASP A 60 8.18 7.06 8.27
CA ASP A 60 9.05 6.08 7.64
C ASP A 60 10.08 6.72 6.67
N PRO A 61 11.19 6.02 6.32
CA PRO A 61 12.22 6.57 5.43
C PRO A 61 11.80 6.71 3.96
N LEU A 62 10.74 6.02 3.52
CA LEU A 62 10.32 5.96 2.12
C LEU A 62 9.17 6.95 1.83
N PHE A 63 8.15 7.01 2.68
CA PHE A 63 6.99 7.88 2.51
C PHE A 63 6.98 9.08 3.47
N GLY A 64 7.90 9.15 4.42
CA GLY A 64 7.93 10.25 5.39
C GLY A 64 6.74 10.14 6.32
N PHE A 65 5.86 11.15 6.35
CA PHE A 65 4.60 11.06 7.11
C PHE A 65 3.45 10.47 6.26
N GLY A 66 3.74 10.06 5.03
CA GLY A 66 2.77 9.49 4.10
C GLY A 66 2.32 10.46 3.00
N LEU A 67 1.17 10.17 2.41
CA LEU A 67 0.61 10.92 1.29
C LEU A 67 -0.06 12.22 1.77
N VAL A 68 0.21 13.33 1.10
CA VAL A 68 -0.43 14.61 1.42
C VAL A 68 -1.94 14.56 1.15
N ASP A 69 -2.74 14.89 2.17
CA ASP A 69 -4.19 15.03 2.06
C ASP A 69 -4.58 16.50 2.20
N ALA A 70 -5.01 17.10 1.08
CA ALA A 70 -5.40 18.51 1.05
C ALA A 70 -6.67 18.81 1.86
N SER A 71 -7.62 17.88 1.86
CA SER A 71 -8.92 18.06 2.52
C SER A 71 -8.74 18.05 4.03
N ALA A 72 -7.96 17.10 4.52
CA ALA A 72 -7.55 16.99 5.90
C ALA A 72 -6.72 18.20 6.36
N ALA A 73 -5.75 18.64 5.55
CA ALA A 73 -4.91 19.77 5.87
C ALA A 73 -5.72 21.08 6.03
N VAL A 74 -6.66 21.33 5.10
CA VAL A 74 -7.56 22.49 5.17
C VAL A 74 -8.49 22.40 6.37
N PHE A 75 -9.02 21.21 6.67
CA PHE A 75 -9.88 21.00 7.84
C PHE A 75 -9.16 21.31 9.15
N LEU A 76 -7.94 20.79 9.34
CA LEU A 76 -7.13 21.08 10.53
C LEU A 76 -6.70 22.55 10.60
N SER A 77 -6.48 23.18 9.46
CA SER A 77 -6.15 24.62 9.39
C SER A 77 -7.30 25.49 9.87
N ALA A 78 -8.54 25.11 9.54
CA ALA A 78 -9.75 25.79 9.98
C ALA A 78 -10.15 25.43 11.43
N ASN A 79 -9.64 24.31 11.97
CA ASN A 79 -9.94 23.84 13.32
C ASN A 79 -8.68 23.40 14.08
N PRO A 80 -7.85 24.35 14.55
CA PRO A 80 -6.64 24.06 15.30
C PRO A 80 -6.93 23.22 16.56
N GLY A 81 -6.26 22.08 16.71
CA GLY A 81 -6.51 21.13 17.80
C GLY A 81 -7.56 20.06 17.50
N GLY A 82 -8.16 20.07 16.30
CA GLY A 82 -8.97 18.96 15.80
C GLY A 82 -8.14 17.71 15.52
N SER A 83 -8.79 16.55 15.50
CA SER A 83 -8.20 15.30 15.00
C SER A 83 -8.30 15.23 13.48
N ASN A 84 -7.32 14.61 12.83
CA ASN A 84 -7.34 14.37 11.39
C ASN A 84 -8.64 13.65 10.98
N PRO A 85 -9.39 14.10 9.96
CA PRO A 85 -10.50 13.31 9.44
C PRO A 85 -10.00 11.92 8.99
N PRO A 86 -10.82 10.87 9.14
CA PRO A 86 -10.43 9.55 8.67
C PRO A 86 -10.16 9.60 7.16
N PRO A 87 -9.13 8.88 6.67
CA PRO A 87 -8.86 8.78 5.24
C PRO A 87 -10.11 8.33 4.47
N PRO A 88 -10.30 8.78 3.22
CA PRO A 88 -11.45 8.38 2.43
C PRO A 88 -11.51 6.84 2.28
N PRO A 89 -12.72 6.25 2.31
CA PRO A 89 -12.89 4.81 2.12
C PRO A 89 -12.31 4.32 0.80
N ARG A 90 -11.46 3.30 0.87
CA ARG A 90 -10.80 2.66 -0.27
C ARG A 90 -10.95 1.14 -0.17
N PHE A 91 -11.43 0.52 -1.24
CA PHE A 91 -11.61 -0.93 -1.34
C PHE A 91 -11.01 -1.45 -2.64
N ASP A 92 -9.70 -1.27 -2.78
CA ASP A 92 -8.96 -1.63 -3.98
C ASP A 92 -8.25 -2.99 -3.81
N PRO A 93 -7.98 -3.70 -4.91
CA PRO A 93 -7.28 -4.98 -4.85
C PRO A 93 -5.84 -4.82 -4.32
N PRO A 94 -5.32 -5.80 -3.57
CA PRO A 94 -3.94 -5.80 -3.13
C PRO A 94 -3.00 -5.87 -4.34
N SER A 95 -1.84 -5.23 -4.22
CA SER A 95 -0.81 -5.15 -5.27
C SER A 95 0.53 -5.66 -4.76
N ASN A 96 1.54 -5.68 -5.64
CA ASN A 96 2.91 -6.10 -5.30
C ASN A 96 2.98 -7.45 -4.57
N LEU A 97 2.12 -8.41 -4.96
CA LEU A 97 2.19 -9.77 -4.42
C LEU A 97 3.54 -10.38 -4.83
N THR A 98 4.34 -10.74 -3.84
CA THR A 98 5.62 -11.44 -4.02
C THR A 98 5.70 -12.61 -3.05
N GLY A 99 6.66 -13.51 -3.27
CA GLY A 99 6.86 -14.62 -2.36
C GLY A 99 8.24 -15.26 -2.46
N THR A 100 8.63 -15.90 -1.38
CA THR A 100 9.89 -16.62 -1.21
C THR A 100 9.61 -18.03 -0.72
N VAL A 101 10.55 -18.95 -0.98
CA VAL A 101 10.46 -20.33 -0.53
C VAL A 101 11.73 -20.71 0.20
N LEU A 102 11.59 -21.26 1.40
CA LEU A 102 12.67 -21.87 2.17
C LEU A 102 12.33 -23.34 2.45
N GLY A 103 12.89 -24.25 1.64
CA GLY A 103 12.55 -25.67 1.69
C GLY A 103 11.08 -25.90 1.31
N SER A 104 10.26 -26.27 2.29
CA SER A 104 8.82 -26.45 2.15
C SER A 104 7.99 -25.25 2.62
N LEU A 105 8.61 -24.24 3.22
CA LEU A 105 7.93 -23.03 3.68
C LEU A 105 7.82 -22.01 2.56
N ALA A 106 6.60 -21.72 2.12
CA ALA A 106 6.31 -20.60 1.23
C ALA A 106 5.87 -19.40 2.06
N THR A 107 6.51 -18.25 1.87
CA THR A 107 6.17 -16.98 2.50
C THR A 107 5.77 -15.98 1.43
N LEU A 108 4.64 -15.31 1.62
CA LEU A 108 4.09 -14.31 0.72
C LEU A 108 4.00 -12.96 1.40
N THR A 109 4.20 -11.92 0.62
CA THR A 109 3.99 -10.53 1.04
C THR A 109 3.23 -9.79 -0.06
N TRP A 110 2.35 -8.88 0.33
CA TRP A 110 1.62 -8.01 -0.60
C TRP A 110 1.41 -6.62 0.01
N GLN A 111 1.11 -5.65 -0.85
CA GLN A 111 0.71 -4.31 -0.46
C GLN A 111 -0.80 -4.28 -0.23
N ASP A 112 -1.20 -3.87 0.96
CA ASP A 112 -2.58 -3.52 1.27
C ASP A 112 -2.96 -2.21 0.56
N ASN A 113 -4.11 -2.24 -0.09
CA ASN A 113 -4.69 -1.15 -0.83
C ASN A 113 -6.12 -0.81 -0.38
N ALA A 114 -6.61 -1.41 0.69
CA ALA A 114 -7.89 -1.12 1.28
C ALA A 114 -7.71 -0.54 2.69
N ASN A 115 -8.70 0.22 3.14
CA ASN A 115 -8.77 0.70 4.53
C ASN A 115 -10.17 0.49 5.14
N VAL A 116 -11.02 -0.25 4.44
CA VAL A 116 -12.39 -0.61 4.85
C VAL A 116 -12.65 -2.10 4.66
N GLU A 117 -11.62 -2.89 4.42
CA GLU A 117 -11.69 -4.35 4.33
C GLU A 117 -11.86 -4.98 5.73
N ASP A 118 -12.64 -6.04 5.79
CA ASP A 118 -12.74 -6.89 6.99
C ASP A 118 -11.65 -7.96 7.01
N GLY A 119 -10.97 -8.15 5.87
CA GLY A 119 -9.92 -9.14 5.73
C GLY A 119 -9.36 -9.30 4.33
N PHE A 120 -8.50 -10.29 4.20
CA PHE A 120 -7.94 -10.73 2.93
C PHE A 120 -8.30 -12.19 2.66
N GLN A 121 -8.56 -12.51 1.40
CA GLN A 121 -8.63 -13.89 0.96
C GLN A 121 -7.39 -14.22 0.15
N ILE A 122 -6.65 -15.23 0.62
CA ILE A 122 -5.59 -15.85 -0.16
C ILE A 122 -6.12 -17.12 -0.80
N GLN A 123 -5.78 -17.32 -2.07
CA GLN A 123 -6.02 -18.58 -2.76
C GLN A 123 -4.73 -19.07 -3.40
N TYR A 124 -4.46 -20.35 -3.21
CA TYR A 124 -3.37 -21.03 -3.87
C TYR A 124 -3.84 -22.32 -4.53
N GLY A 125 -3.07 -22.78 -5.51
CA GLY A 125 -3.38 -24.00 -6.23
C GLY A 125 -2.16 -24.62 -6.87
N VAL A 126 -2.16 -25.95 -6.98
CA VAL A 126 -1.09 -26.69 -7.64
C VAL A 126 -1.21 -26.49 -9.15
N ARG A 127 -0.13 -26.06 -9.80
CA ARG A 127 -0.05 -25.96 -11.25
C ARG A 127 0.19 -27.35 -11.83
N VAL A 128 -0.77 -27.83 -12.63
CA VAL A 128 -0.70 -29.10 -13.35
C VAL A 128 -0.79 -28.79 -14.85
N LYS A 129 0.32 -28.96 -15.57
CA LYS A 129 0.46 -28.57 -17.00
C LYS A 129 0.10 -27.08 -17.19
N ASN A 130 -0.92 -26.78 -18.00
CA ASN A 130 -1.41 -25.42 -18.28
C ASN A 130 -2.60 -25.00 -17.39
N THR A 131 -2.96 -25.79 -16.38
CA THR A 131 -4.12 -25.52 -15.51
C THR A 131 -3.69 -25.46 -14.05
N THR A 132 -4.34 -24.61 -13.26
CA THR A 132 -4.14 -24.54 -11.81
C THR A 132 -5.31 -25.20 -11.11
N ARG A 133 -5.02 -26.16 -10.22
CA ARG A 133 -6.02 -26.76 -9.31
C ARG A 133 -6.10 -25.90 -8.05
N TRP A 134 -7.00 -24.93 -8.06
CA TRP A 134 -7.23 -24.01 -6.95
C TRP A 134 -7.84 -24.70 -5.74
N GLN A 135 -7.36 -24.34 -4.54
CA GLN A 135 -7.98 -24.69 -3.27
C GLN A 135 -9.03 -23.65 -2.87
N ASN A 136 -9.81 -23.93 -1.82
CA ASN A 136 -10.72 -22.93 -1.27
C ASN A 136 -9.93 -21.73 -0.73
N PRO A 137 -10.42 -20.48 -0.91
CA PRO A 137 -9.77 -19.32 -0.34
C PRO A 137 -9.71 -19.39 1.19
N ILE A 138 -8.56 -19.01 1.75
CA ILE A 138 -8.36 -18.86 3.19
C ILE A 138 -8.61 -17.39 3.54
N LEU A 139 -9.44 -17.16 4.55
CA LEU A 139 -9.70 -15.83 5.09
C LEU A 139 -8.64 -15.46 6.13
N LEU A 140 -8.10 -14.26 5.99
CA LEU A 140 -7.12 -13.64 6.87
C LEU A 140 -7.74 -12.36 7.46
N PRO A 141 -7.32 -11.93 8.67
CA PRO A 141 -7.79 -10.68 9.28
C PRO A 141 -7.53 -9.43 8.42
N ALA A 142 -8.25 -8.35 8.69
CA ALA A 142 -7.98 -7.03 8.11
C ALA A 142 -6.53 -6.59 8.33
N ASN A 143 -5.99 -5.74 7.45
CA ASN A 143 -4.60 -5.27 7.46
C ASN A 143 -3.53 -6.37 7.35
N THR A 144 -3.90 -7.62 7.04
CA THR A 144 -2.90 -8.68 6.83
C THR A 144 -2.15 -8.43 5.53
N THR A 145 -0.82 -8.33 5.60
CA THR A 145 0.07 -8.13 4.44
C THR A 145 1.05 -9.27 4.20
N THR A 146 1.02 -10.28 5.07
CA THR A 146 1.93 -11.43 5.01
C THR A 146 1.19 -12.74 5.30
N TRP A 147 1.61 -13.81 4.63
CA TRP A 147 1.10 -15.15 4.90
C TRP A 147 2.18 -16.19 4.63
N ALA A 148 2.25 -17.23 5.44
CA ALA A 148 3.18 -18.33 5.23
C ALA A 148 2.51 -19.68 5.48
N ALA A 149 2.91 -20.69 4.70
CA ALA A 149 2.48 -22.07 4.90
C ALA A 149 3.53 -23.07 4.43
N THR A 150 3.55 -24.22 5.09
CA THR A 150 4.32 -25.38 4.64
C THR A 150 3.52 -26.13 3.59
N LEU A 151 4.06 -26.23 2.38
CA LEU A 151 3.40 -26.88 1.24
C LEU A 151 4.25 -28.07 0.72
N PRO A 152 3.60 -29.15 0.24
CA PRO A 152 4.29 -30.26 -0.44
C PRO A 152 5.06 -29.82 -1.69
N ASP A 153 6.01 -30.65 -2.14
CA ASP A 153 6.80 -30.39 -3.36
C ASP A 153 5.90 -30.30 -4.59
N ALA A 154 5.77 -29.09 -5.13
CA ALA A 154 5.01 -28.79 -6.33
C ALA A 154 5.22 -27.32 -6.76
N THR A 155 4.81 -27.03 -8.00
CA THR A 155 4.61 -25.66 -8.46
C THR A 155 3.26 -25.15 -7.98
N TYR A 156 3.22 -24.03 -7.25
CA TYR A 156 1.99 -23.38 -6.84
C TYR A 156 1.78 -22.05 -7.55
N ARG A 157 0.53 -21.70 -7.78
CA ARG A 157 0.10 -20.32 -8.07
C ARG A 157 -0.58 -19.72 -6.87
N PHE A 158 -0.37 -18.43 -6.65
CA PHE A 158 -0.96 -17.66 -5.55
C PHE A 158 -1.62 -16.40 -6.09
N ARG A 159 -2.73 -16.01 -5.44
CA ARG A 159 -3.43 -14.74 -5.64
C ARG A 159 -4.10 -14.31 -4.34
N VAL A 160 -4.21 -13.00 -4.14
CA VAL A 160 -4.81 -12.40 -2.94
C VAL A 160 -5.86 -11.38 -3.37
N ARG A 161 -6.92 -11.20 -2.58
CA ARG A 161 -7.92 -10.14 -2.76
C ARG A 161 -8.39 -9.61 -1.40
N ALA A 162 -8.83 -8.35 -1.36
CA ALA A 162 -9.46 -7.81 -0.16
C ALA A 162 -10.94 -8.24 -0.10
N VAL A 163 -11.47 -8.39 1.11
CA VAL A 163 -12.86 -8.74 1.36
C VAL A 163 -13.51 -7.78 2.35
N ARG A 164 -14.79 -7.53 2.14
CA ARG A 164 -15.61 -6.69 3.00
C ARG A 164 -17.02 -7.24 3.01
N GLU A 165 -17.49 -7.74 4.14
CA GLU A 165 -18.76 -8.44 4.29
C GLU A 165 -18.94 -9.51 3.19
N ASN A 166 -19.87 -9.30 2.26
CA ASN A 166 -20.15 -10.19 1.12
C ASN A 166 -19.49 -9.72 -0.20
N LEU A 167 -18.68 -8.66 -0.16
CA LEU A 167 -17.97 -8.09 -1.30
C LEU A 167 -16.51 -8.54 -1.30
N THR A 168 -15.97 -8.66 -2.51
CA THR A 168 -14.56 -8.95 -2.73
C THR A 168 -14.03 -8.08 -3.85
N THR A 169 -12.79 -7.64 -3.74
CA THR A 169 -12.10 -6.99 -4.87
C THR A 169 -11.80 -8.02 -5.97
N VAL A 170 -11.36 -7.52 -7.13
CA VAL A 170 -10.67 -8.38 -8.10
C VAL A 170 -9.42 -9.00 -7.45
N TRP A 171 -8.98 -10.13 -8.00
CA TRP A 171 -7.73 -10.76 -7.57
C TRP A 171 -6.52 -9.88 -7.93
N SER A 172 -5.48 -9.97 -7.10
CA SER A 172 -4.15 -9.46 -7.41
C SER A 172 -3.58 -10.15 -8.65
N SER A 173 -2.44 -9.64 -9.14
CA SER A 173 -1.59 -10.41 -10.05
C SER A 173 -1.24 -11.77 -9.45
N GLU A 174 -1.16 -12.79 -10.29
CA GLU A 174 -0.76 -14.14 -9.87
C GLU A 174 0.77 -14.26 -9.84
N ILE A 175 1.29 -14.95 -8.82
CA ILE A 175 2.68 -15.38 -8.79
C ILE A 175 2.78 -16.90 -8.85
N SER A 176 3.91 -17.43 -9.32
CA SER A 176 4.21 -18.86 -9.33
C SER A 176 5.46 -19.14 -8.50
N LEU A 177 5.38 -20.06 -7.54
CA LEU A 177 6.52 -20.48 -6.73
C LEU A 177 6.71 -22.00 -6.84
N GLN A 178 7.96 -22.44 -6.90
CA GLN A 178 8.32 -23.85 -6.73
C GLN A 178 8.58 -24.09 -5.25
N VAL A 179 7.74 -24.89 -4.60
CA VAL A 179 7.96 -25.33 -3.22
C VAL A 179 8.59 -26.71 -3.26
N GLY A 180 9.60 -26.98 -2.44
CA GLY A 180 10.36 -28.24 -2.47
C GLY A 180 11.74 -28.13 -3.12
N THR A 181 12.47 -29.24 -3.16
CA THR A 181 13.91 -29.31 -3.49
C THR A 181 14.21 -29.28 -4.99
N SER A 182 13.52 -28.45 -5.76
CA SER A 182 13.80 -28.32 -7.19
C SER A 182 14.83 -27.21 -7.48
N GLY A 183 16.12 -27.49 -7.19
CA GLY A 183 17.22 -27.01 -8.04
C GLY A 183 18.45 -26.33 -7.42
N CYS A 184 19.31 -27.07 -6.70
CA CYS A 184 20.76 -26.87 -6.88
C CYS A 184 21.21 -27.70 -8.11
N LYS A 185 21.02 -27.19 -9.33
CA LYS A 185 21.66 -27.79 -10.52
C LYS A 185 23.11 -27.31 -10.58
N GLY A 186 24.00 -28.01 -9.88
CA GLY A 186 25.45 -27.93 -10.13
C GLY A 186 25.79 -28.65 -11.43
N GLY A 187 26.15 -27.90 -12.47
CA GLY A 187 26.60 -28.47 -13.74
C GLY A 187 27.99 -29.07 -13.61
N GLY A 188 28.07 -30.40 -13.55
CA GLY A 188 29.30 -31.15 -13.82
C GLY A 188 29.29 -31.60 -15.28
N LYS A 189 30.17 -31.03 -16.11
CA LYS A 189 30.55 -31.63 -17.39
C LYS A 189 31.70 -32.60 -17.08
N ASN A 190 31.51 -33.87 -17.46
CA ASN A 190 32.62 -34.79 -17.71
C ASN A 190 33.07 -34.63 -19.15
#